data_AF-A0A382G8G5-F1
#
_entry.id   AF-A0A382G8G5-F1
#
_cell.length_a   1.000
_cell.length_b   1.000
_cell.length_c   1.000
_cell.angle_alpha   90.00
_cell.angle_beta   90.00
_cell.angle_gamma   90.00
#
_symmetry.space_group_name_H-M   'P 1'
#
loop_
_entity.id
_entity.type
_entity.pdbx_description
1 polymer ?
#
loop_
_entity_poly.entity_id
_entity_poly.type
_entity_poly.pdbx_seq_one_letter_code
_entity_poly.pdbx_strand_id
1 'polypeptide(L)' 'MNMSATNQEQWIKTTCPRDCYDGCGIIVHKRNGEIIKVKGNRDHPSTRGPLCAKCAVSYNGVWLDENARLLYPLKRSG' A
#
# COMPACT_ATOMS: atom_id res chain seq x y z
N MET A 1 -35.43 6.17 7.06
CA MET A 1 -35.35 4.96 6.22
C MET A 1 -33.88 4.62 6.02
N ASN A 2 -33.55 3.35 6.24
CA ASN A 2 -32.22 2.76 6.46
C ASN A 2 -31.12 3.18 5.49
N MET A 3 -29.90 3.35 6.03
CA MET A 3 -28.72 2.64 5.54
C MET A 3 -27.66 2.67 6.65
N SER A 4 -27.62 1.59 7.43
CA SER A 4 -26.47 1.25 8.27
C SER A 4 -25.23 1.21 7.36
N ALA A 5 -24.36 2.20 7.47
CA ALA A 5 -23.08 2.21 6.77
C ALA A 5 -22.20 1.12 7.39
N THR A 6 -22.35 -0.12 6.91
CA THR A 6 -21.46 -1.21 7.25
C THR A 6 -20.06 -0.83 6.82
N ASN A 7 -19.14 -0.75 7.79
CA ASN A 7 -17.73 -0.50 7.60
C ASN A 7 -17.16 -1.53 6.60
N GLN A 8 -16.96 -1.15 5.34
CA GLN A 8 -16.53 -2.09 4.30
C GLN A 8 -15.03 -2.33 4.44
N GLU A 9 -14.65 -3.43 5.07
CA GLU A 9 -13.26 -3.87 5.19
C GLU A 9 -12.90 -4.84 4.06
N GLN A 10 -11.74 -4.60 3.43
CA GLN A 10 -11.19 -5.44 2.37
C GLN A 10 -9.69 -5.62 2.58
N TRP A 11 -9.23 -6.86 2.44
CA TRP A 11 -7.81 -7.22 2.47
C TRP A 11 -7.38 -7.71 1.09
N ILE A 12 -6.47 -6.99 0.45
CA ILE A 12 -6.06 -7.23 -0.94
C ILE A 12 -4.63 -7.74 -0.96
N LYS A 13 -4.42 -8.95 -1.46
CA LYS A 13 -3.07 -9.50 -1.69
C LYS A 13 -2.52 -8.92 -2.99
N THR A 14 -1.28 -8.44 -2.96
CA THR A 14 -0.55 -7.95 -4.14
C THR A 14 0.96 -8.07 -3.91
N THR A 15 1.76 -7.56 -4.84
CA THR A 15 3.23 -7.65 -4.81
C THR A 15 3.84 -6.28 -4.49
N CYS A 16 4.94 -6.30 -3.74
CA CYS A 16 5.79 -5.15 -3.46
C CYS A 16 6.29 -4.52 -4.78
N PRO A 17 5.92 -3.27 -5.12
CA PRO A 17 6.27 -2.65 -6.40
C PRO A 17 7.69 -2.05 -6.42
N ARG A 18 8.52 -2.33 -5.42
CA ARG A 18 9.91 -1.86 -5.38
C ARG A 18 10.84 -2.62 -6.33
N ASP A 19 10.32 -3.69 -6.93
CA ASP A 19 10.98 -4.46 -7.97
C ASP A 19 12.41 -4.87 -7.60
N CYS A 20 12.61 -5.18 -6.32
CA CYS A 20 13.84 -5.80 -5.84
C CYS A 20 13.72 -7.33 -5.92
N TYR A 21 14.87 -8.00 -5.88
CA TYR A 21 14.96 -9.45 -6.02
C TYR A 21 14.15 -10.25 -4.98
N ASP A 22 13.83 -9.65 -3.83
CA ASP A 22 13.06 -10.30 -2.77
C ASP A 22 11.63 -10.63 -3.19
N GLY A 23 11.05 -9.91 -4.17
CA GLY A 23 9.72 -10.18 -4.71
C GLY A 23 8.61 -10.27 -3.64
N CYS A 24 8.68 -9.44 -2.58
CA CYS A 24 7.83 -9.62 -1.41
C CYS A 24 6.33 -9.54 -1.74
N GLY A 25 5.55 -10.52 -1.29
CA GLY A 25 4.09 -10.39 -1.20
C GLY A 25 3.68 -9.42 -0.11
N ILE A 26 2.69 -8.57 -0.39
CA ILE A 26 2.09 -7.61 0.55
C ILE A 26 0.58 -7.81 0.64
N ILE A 27 -0.01 -7.31 1.72
CA ILE A 27 -1.45 -7.26 1.93
C ILE A 27 -1.85 -5.82 2.28
N VAL A 28 -2.82 -5.29 1.53
CA VAL A 28 -3.36 -3.94 1.67
C VAL A 28 -4.68 -4.03 2.40
N HIS A 29 -4.79 -3.31 3.53
CA HIS A 29 -6.03 -3.14 4.25
C HIS A 29 -6.73 -1.88 3.75
N LYS A 30 -7.92 -2.07 3.19
CA LYS A 30 -8.79 -1.01 2.72
C LYS A 30 -10.06 -0.96 3.59
N ARG A 31 -10.45 0.22 4.04
CA ARG A 31 -11.67 0.46 4.81
C ARG A 31 -12.43 1.62 4.20
N ASN A 32 -13.71 1.43 3.88
CA ASN A 32 -14.59 2.47 3.32
C ASN A 32 -14.01 3.18 2.09
N GLY A 33 -13.32 2.45 1.21
CA GLY A 33 -12.71 3.06 0.02
C GLY A 33 -11.26 3.50 0.21
N GLU A 34 -10.77 3.65 1.44
CA GLU A 34 -9.45 4.20 1.75
C GLU A 34 -8.45 3.14 2.18
N ILE A 35 -7.18 3.31 1.81
CA ILE A 35 -6.10 2.42 2.26
C ILE A 35 -5.65 2.89 3.65
N ILE A 36 -5.84 2.05 4.65
CA ILE A 36 -5.49 2.39 6.04
C ILE A 36 -4.21 1.72 6.53
N LYS A 37 -3.76 0.64 5.86
CA LYS A 37 -2.51 -0.03 6.21
C LYS A 37 -2.00 -0.94 5.11
N VAL A 38 -0.67 -1.01 4.96
CA VAL A 38 0.02 -2.01 4.14
C VAL A 38 0.96 -2.82 5.02
N LYS A 39 0.91 -4.15 4.91
CA LYS A 39 1.76 -5.10 5.63
C LYS A 39 2.36 -6.12 4.68
N GLY A 40 3.42 -6.83 5.08
CA GLY A 40 3.85 -8.02 4.34
C GLY A 40 2.83 -9.16 4.48
N ASN A 41 2.66 -9.93 3.42
CA ASN A 41 1.76 -11.08 3.39
C ASN A 41 2.42 -12.29 4.07
N ARG A 42 1.87 -12.73 5.21
CA ARG A 42 2.37 -13.90 5.96
C ARG A 42 2.24 -15.21 5.17
N ASP A 43 1.29 -15.28 4.24
CA ASP A 43 1.06 -16.46 3.39
C ASP A 43 1.97 -16.49 2.16
N HIS A 44 2.80 -15.45 1.94
CA HIS A 44 3.67 -15.42 0.77
C HIS A 44 4.78 -16.49 0.92
N PRO A 45 4.95 -17.40 -0.06
CA PRO A 45 5.74 -18.62 0.11
C PRO A 45 7.21 -18.35 0.44
N SER A 46 7.79 -17.34 -0.21
CA SER A 46 9.20 -16.96 -0.05
C SER A 46 9.41 -16.08 1.19
N THR A 47 8.72 -14.94 1.24
CA THR A 47 9.03 -13.90 2.22
C THR A 47 8.28 -14.04 3.54
N ARG A 48 7.08 -14.62 3.58
CA ARG A 48 6.33 -14.93 4.83
C ARG A 48 6.04 -13.75 5.76
N GLY A 49 5.98 -12.52 5.24
CA GLY A 49 5.42 -11.37 5.95
C GLY A 49 6.36 -10.25 6.41
N PRO A 50 7.68 -10.43 6.61
CA PRO A 50 8.59 -9.32 6.82
C PRO A 50 8.67 -8.39 5.60
N LEU A 51 8.84 -7.10 5.88
CA LEU A 51 9.19 -6.08 4.89
C LEU A 51 10.47 -5.38 5.34
N CYS A 52 11.30 -4.96 4.37
CA CYS A 52 12.46 -4.14 4.69
C CYS A 52 12.02 -2.79 5.28
N ALA A 53 12.90 -2.16 6.07
CA ALA A 53 12.59 -0.89 6.75
C ALA A 53 12.10 0.19 5.78
N LYS A 54 12.69 0.25 4.57
CA LYS A 54 12.28 1.18 3.50
C LYS A 54 10.80 1.03 3.15
N CYS A 55 10.34 -0.20 2.94
CA CYS A 55 8.97 -0.49 2.54
C CYS A 55 7.99 -0.31 3.70
N ALA A 56 8.36 -0.76 4.90
CA ALA A 56 7.53 -0.61 6.09
C ALA A 56 7.20 0.87 6.37
N VAL A 57 8.17 1.77 6.17
CA VAL A 57 8.00 3.22 6.32
C VAL A 57 7.27 3.83 5.13
N SER A 58 7.74 3.62 3.89
CA SER A 58 7.17 4.31 2.72
C SER A 58 5.70 3.97 2.49
N TYR A 59 5.29 2.70 2.62
CA TYR A 59 3.93 2.25 2.29
C TYR A 59 2.86 2.71 3.27
N ASN A 60 3.25 3.11 4.48
CA ASN A 60 2.34 3.69 5.47
C ASN A 60 2.69 5.16 5.78
N GLY A 61 3.49 5.77 4.91
CA GLY A 61 3.92 7.16 5.01
C GLY A 61 3.68 7.86 3.67
N VAL A 62 4.75 8.37 3.04
CA VAL A 62 4.69 9.21 1.83
C VAL A 62 3.92 8.59 0.65
N TRP A 63 3.73 7.27 0.58
CA TRP A 63 2.94 6.64 -0.50
C TRP A 63 1.42 6.69 -0.28
N LEU A 64 0.96 6.96 0.95
CA LEU A 64 -0.45 7.20 1.25
C LEU A 64 -0.77 8.71 1.35
N ASP A 65 0.24 9.57 1.26
CA ASP A 65 0.04 11.02 1.21
C ASP A 65 -0.32 11.44 -0.22
N GLU A 66 -1.58 11.83 -0.41
CA GLU A 66 -2.09 12.31 -1.70
C GLU A 66 -1.37 13.57 -2.20
N ASN A 67 -0.83 14.39 -1.29
CA ASN A 67 -0.13 15.63 -1.62
C ASN A 67 1.32 15.39 -2.05
N ALA A 68 1.88 14.20 -1.79
CA ALA A 68 3.25 13.86 -2.15
C ALA A 68 3.38 13.43 -3.63
N ARG A 69 2.27 13.15 -4.31
CA ARG A 69 2.29 12.63 -5.69
C ARG A 69 2.26 13.77 -6.69
N LEU A 70 3.18 13.75 -7.66
CA LEU A 70 3.08 14.60 -8.85
C LEU A 70 1.86 14.17 -9.67
N LEU A 71 0.92 15.11 -9.85
CA LEU A 71 -0.33 14.87 -10.57
C LEU A 71 -0.24 15.27 -12.05
N TYR A 72 0.75 16.08 -12.41
CA TYR A 72 0.89 16.66 -13.74
C TYR A 72 2.34 16.57 -14.23
N PRO A 73 2.57 16.43 -15.55
CA PRO A 73 3.90 16.55 -16.13
C PRO A 73 4.53 17.91 -15.82
N LEU A 74 5.83 17.92 -15.54
CA LEU A 74 6.61 19.14 -15.30
C LEU A 74 7.60 19.38 -16.44
N LYS A 75 7.87 20.64 -16.76
CA LYS A 75 8.90 21.04 -17.71
C LYS A 75 10.10 21.61 -16.95
N ARG A 76 11.31 21.13 -17.24
CA ARG A 76 12.54 21.69 -16.67
C ARG A 76 12.73 23.13 -17.17
N SER A 77 13.02 24.05 -16.26
CA SER A 77 13.39 25.43 -16.57
C SER A 77 14.72 25.74 -15.87
N GLY A 78 15.81 25.54 -16.61
CA GLY A 78 17.18 25.67 -16.14
C GLY A 78 18.15 25.05 -17.14
#